data_AF-A0A2N2QQN6-F1
#
_entry.id   AF-A0A2N2QQN6-F1
#
_cell.length_a   1.000
_cell.length_b   1.000
_cell.length_c   1.000
_cell.angle_alpha   90.00
_cell.angle_beta   90.00
_cell.angle_gamma   90.00
#
_symmetry.space_group_name_H-M   'P 1'
#
loop_
_entity.id
_entity.type
_entity.pdbx_description
1 polymer ?
#
loop_
_entity_poly.entity_id
_entity_poly.type
_entity_poly.pdbx_seq_one_letter_code
_entity_poly.pdbx_strand_id
1 'polypeptide(L)'
;MPQPLITLTLFGLLAFSGAWAQSPLAGTPLPDHQVSTPVTQGVQPTDNMPLADYLGLLRKIAPAAENGARDYLAAFARRCGRPLTPAELRRAMADGDGDPALMALIRANHLGDTAGREQLAGQIRCPGKPAR
;
A
#
# COMPACT_ATOMS: atom_id res chain seq x y z
N MET A 1 -55.29 -1.99 -26.69
CA MET A 1 -55.12 -3.45 -26.52
C MET A 1 -54.82 -4.06 -27.89
N PRO A 2 -54.06 -5.18 -28.02
CA PRO A 2 -53.66 -6.12 -26.97
C PRO A 2 -52.16 -6.51 -26.90
N GLN A 3 -51.85 -7.08 -25.74
CA GLN A 3 -50.74 -7.95 -25.35
C GLN A 3 -50.82 -9.31 -26.08
N PRO A 4 -49.70 -10.05 -26.17
CA PRO A 4 -49.56 -11.28 -25.36
C PRO A 4 -48.13 -11.45 -24.81
N LEU A 5 -47.90 -11.69 -23.52
CA LEU A 5 -47.98 -12.98 -22.81
C LEU A 5 -47.24 -14.13 -23.51
N ILE A 6 -45.95 -14.31 -23.19
CA ILE A 6 -45.33 -15.64 -23.16
C ILE A 6 -44.59 -15.82 -21.83
N THR A 7 -44.99 -16.91 -21.20
CA THR A 7 -44.71 -17.46 -19.89
C THR A 7 -43.34 -18.13 -19.77
N LEU A 8 -42.59 -17.74 -18.73
CA LEU A 8 -42.10 -18.60 -17.65
C LEU A 8 -41.41 -19.95 -18.01
N THR A 9 -40.08 -19.96 -17.92
CA THR A 9 -39.26 -21.12 -17.48
C THR A 9 -38.18 -20.57 -16.53
N LEU A 10 -38.43 -20.49 -15.22
CA LEU A 10 -38.22 -21.54 -14.21
C LEU A 10 -36.77 -22.09 -14.20
N PHE A 11 -35.96 -21.49 -13.33
CA PHE A 11 -35.10 -22.20 -12.36
C PHE A 11 -33.96 -23.08 -12.92
N GLY A 12 -32.88 -22.43 -13.35
CA GLY A 12 -31.57 -23.05 -13.58
C GLY A 12 -30.61 -22.80 -12.41
N LEU A 13 -30.76 -23.60 -11.35
CA LEU A 13 -29.71 -24.11 -10.46
C LEU A 13 -28.56 -23.18 -10.03
N LEU A 14 -28.71 -22.63 -8.82
CA LEU A 14 -27.63 -22.44 -7.84
C LEU A 14 -26.81 -23.74 -7.70
N ALA A 15 -25.58 -23.79 -8.21
CA ALA A 15 -24.53 -24.69 -7.71
C ALA A 15 -23.19 -24.47 -8.46
N PHE A 16 -22.44 -23.42 -8.12
CA PHE A 16 -20.98 -23.46 -8.26
C PHE A 16 -20.33 -22.85 -7.01
N SER A 17 -20.68 -23.44 -5.86
CA SER A 17 -19.93 -23.28 -4.62
C SER A 17 -18.91 -24.41 -4.53
N GLY A 18 -17.63 -24.04 -4.40
CA GLY A 18 -16.63 -24.76 -3.62
C GLY A 18 -16.18 -26.13 -4.12
N ALA A 19 -15.11 -26.15 -4.92
CA ALA A 19 -14.18 -27.28 -4.97
C ALA A 19 -12.75 -26.76 -4.82
N TRP A 20 -12.41 -26.27 -3.63
CA TRP A 20 -11.01 -26.15 -3.22
C TRP A 20 -10.59 -27.53 -2.77
N ALA A 21 -9.76 -28.18 -3.59
CA ALA A 21 -9.13 -29.44 -3.28
C ALA A 21 -8.26 -29.28 -2.04
N GLN A 22 -8.66 -29.93 -0.94
CA GLN A 22 -7.91 -30.03 0.29
C GLN A 22 -7.17 -31.37 0.28
N SER A 23 -5.91 -31.34 -0.12
CA SER A 23 -5.00 -32.48 0.03
C SER A 23 -4.57 -32.60 1.50
N PRO A 24 -4.84 -33.72 2.19
CA PRO A 24 -4.30 -33.94 3.52
C PRO A 24 -2.85 -34.38 3.36
N LEU A 25 -1.89 -33.48 3.61
CA LEU A 25 -0.51 -33.90 3.75
C LEU A 25 -0.31 -34.35 5.21
N ALA A 26 -0.23 -35.67 5.35
CA ALA A 26 0.09 -36.37 6.58
C ALA A 26 1.28 -35.73 7.29
N GLY A 27 1.12 -35.43 8.57
CA GLY A 27 2.18 -34.97 9.44
C GLY A 27 3.25 -36.05 9.60
N THR A 28 4.43 -35.77 9.06
CA THR A 28 5.69 -36.35 9.53
C THR A 28 6.41 -35.27 10.35
N PRO A 29 6.68 -35.48 11.65
CA PRO A 29 7.51 -34.56 12.41
C PRO A 29 8.96 -34.79 12.00
N LEU A 30 9.49 -33.91 11.14
CA LEU A 30 10.93 -33.79 10.90
C LEU A 30 11.54 -32.84 11.94
N PRO A 31 12.80 -33.09 12.37
CA PRO A 31 13.43 -32.41 13.48
C PRO A 31 13.60 -30.91 13.22
N ASP A 32 13.42 -30.16 14.30
CA ASP A 32 13.53 -28.71 14.43
C ASP A 32 14.90 -28.20 13.95
N HIS A 33 15.03 -27.98 12.64
CA HIS A 33 16.11 -27.16 12.12
C HIS A 33 15.62 -25.72 12.20
N GLN A 34 15.83 -25.10 13.37
CA GLN A 34 15.76 -23.65 13.56
C GLN A 34 16.81 -23.02 12.64
N VAL A 35 16.47 -22.87 11.36
CA VAL A 35 17.17 -21.94 10.49
C VAL A 35 16.73 -20.57 10.98
N SER A 36 17.48 -20.03 11.94
CA SER A 36 17.51 -18.60 12.22
C SER A 36 18.03 -17.93 10.96
N THR A 37 17.16 -17.71 9.98
CA THR A 37 17.39 -16.65 9.01
C THR A 37 17.60 -15.39 9.84
N PRO A 38 18.71 -14.64 9.67
CA PRO A 38 18.84 -13.37 10.32
C PRO A 38 17.66 -12.55 9.83
N VAL A 39 16.69 -12.31 10.72
CA VAL A 39 15.78 -11.19 10.53
C VAL A 39 16.74 -10.02 10.41
N THR A 40 16.88 -9.48 9.20
CA THR A 40 17.50 -8.18 9.02
C THR A 40 16.74 -7.29 9.97
N GLN A 41 17.32 -7.01 11.14
CA GLN A 41 16.81 -6.00 12.05
C GLN A 41 16.97 -4.72 11.26
N GLY A 42 15.94 -4.40 10.48
CA GLY A 42 15.81 -3.12 9.82
C GLY A 42 16.07 -2.11 10.91
N VAL A 43 17.10 -1.29 10.73
CA VAL A 43 17.40 -0.19 11.64
C VAL A 43 16.13 0.64 11.68
N GLN A 44 15.33 0.45 12.74
CA GLN A 44 14.09 1.18 12.92
C GLN A 44 14.50 2.63 13.07
N PRO A 45 14.16 3.50 12.09
CA PRO A 45 14.64 4.86 12.12
C PRO A 45 14.06 5.56 13.36
N THR A 46 14.93 6.05 14.23
CA THR A 46 14.53 6.63 15.52
C THR A 46 13.68 7.88 15.32
N ASP A 47 12.86 8.22 16.32
CA ASP A 47 11.90 9.32 16.18
C ASP A 47 12.53 10.70 15.93
N ASN A 48 13.81 10.84 16.24
CA ASN A 48 14.54 12.10 16.16
C ASN A 48 15.43 12.21 14.92
N MET A 49 15.36 11.24 14.00
CA MET A 49 16.24 11.26 12.83
C MET A 49 15.89 12.41 11.86
N PRO A 50 16.87 13.21 11.42
CA PRO A 50 16.67 14.25 10.43
C PRO A 50 16.07 13.72 9.12
N LEU A 51 15.28 14.57 8.44
CA LEU A 51 14.62 14.18 7.18
C LEU A 51 15.63 13.72 6.11
N ALA A 52 16.74 14.45 5.98
CA ALA A 52 17.76 14.16 4.99
C ALA A 52 18.38 12.78 5.19
N ASP A 53 18.66 12.41 6.45
CA ASP A 53 19.21 11.11 6.80
C ASP A 53 18.18 10.00 6.51
N TYR A 54 16.90 10.24 6.79
CA TYR A 54 15.85 9.29 6.48
C TYR A 54 15.74 9.01 4.98
N LEU A 55 15.67 10.07 4.17
CA LEU A 55 15.65 9.94 2.71
C LEU A 55 16.93 9.27 2.18
N GLY A 56 18.08 9.56 2.80
CA GLY A 56 19.35 8.91 2.51
C GLY A 56 19.33 7.40 2.77
N LEU A 57 18.63 6.94 3.81
CA LEU A 57 18.41 5.52 4.07
C LEU A 57 17.45 4.91 3.04
N LEU A 58 16.34 5.57 2.73
CA LEU A 58 15.42 5.11 1.69
C LEU A 58 16.15 4.92 0.36
N ARG A 59 17.02 5.86 -0.03
CA ARG A 59 17.81 5.76 -1.27
C ARG A 59 18.63 4.47 -1.34
N LYS A 60 19.25 4.09 -0.22
CA LYS A 60 20.08 2.89 -0.13
C LYS A 60 19.26 1.60 -0.23
N ILE A 61 18.03 1.62 0.26
CA ILE A 61 17.14 0.45 0.31
C ILE A 61 16.35 0.32 -1.01
N ALA A 62 15.71 1.41 -1.43
CA ALA A 62 14.89 1.50 -2.62
C ALA A 62 14.87 2.95 -3.14
N PRO A 63 15.61 3.28 -4.22
CA PRO A 63 15.62 4.62 -4.80
C PRO A 63 14.22 5.15 -5.16
N ALA A 64 13.30 4.27 -5.57
CA ALA A 64 11.90 4.63 -5.82
C ALA A 64 11.16 5.09 -4.56
N ALA A 65 11.50 4.54 -3.38
CA ALA A 65 10.91 4.96 -2.11
C ALA A 65 11.36 6.37 -1.72
N GLU A 66 12.64 6.70 -1.93
CA GLU A 66 13.12 8.07 -1.73
C GLU A 66 12.39 9.05 -2.66
N ASN A 67 12.32 8.76 -3.96
CA ASN A 67 11.68 9.63 -4.93
C ASN A 67 10.18 9.80 -4.64
N GLY A 68 9.48 8.70 -4.32
CA GLY A 68 8.06 8.74 -3.93
C GLY A 68 7.82 9.54 -2.65
N ALA A 69 8.71 9.42 -1.65
CA ALA A 69 8.64 10.23 -0.44
C ALA A 69 8.86 11.71 -0.72
N ARG A 70 9.82 12.07 -1.61
CA ARG A 70 10.05 13.46 -2.02
C ARG A 70 8.85 14.06 -2.73
N ASP A 71 8.21 13.31 -3.63
CA ASP A 71 6.99 13.73 -4.31
C ASP A 71 5.85 13.97 -3.31
N TYR A 72 5.67 13.04 -2.36
CA TYR A 72 4.65 13.16 -1.31
C TYR A 72 4.88 14.41 -0.44
N LEU A 73 6.12 14.65 0.00
CA LEU A 73 6.49 15.85 0.78
C LEU A 73 6.14 17.15 0.04
N ALA A 74 6.52 17.23 -1.25
CA ALA A 74 6.29 18.41 -2.07
C ALA A 74 4.78 18.65 -2.29
N ALA A 75 4.04 17.61 -2.63
CA ALA A 75 2.61 17.69 -2.87
C ALA A 75 1.81 17.95 -1.58
N PHE A 76 2.24 17.37 -0.45
CA PHE A 76 1.68 17.65 0.87
C PHE A 76 1.88 19.13 1.24
N ALA A 77 3.09 19.67 1.09
CA ALA A 77 3.37 21.08 1.38
C ALA A 77 2.48 22.02 0.54
N ARG A 78 2.35 21.73 -0.76
CA ARG A 78 1.49 22.50 -1.66
C ARG A 78 0.02 22.45 -1.29
N ARG A 79 -0.52 21.28 -0.89
CA ARG A 79 -1.96 21.12 -0.65
C ARG A 79 -2.41 21.43 0.77
N CYS A 80 -1.53 21.17 1.74
CA CYS A 80 -1.84 21.30 3.16
C CYS A 80 -1.27 22.59 3.77
N GLY A 81 -0.47 23.36 3.01
CA GLY A 81 0.03 24.67 3.41
C GLY A 81 1.09 24.62 4.51
N ARG A 82 1.62 23.43 4.82
CA ARG A 82 2.68 23.23 5.80
C ARG A 82 3.60 22.09 5.37
N PRO A 83 4.88 22.09 5.75
CA PRO A 83 5.74 20.93 5.55
C PRO A 83 5.24 19.74 6.40
N LEU A 84 5.40 18.53 5.85
CA LEU A 84 5.26 17.29 6.60
C LEU A 84 6.52 17.08 7.45
N THR A 85 6.35 16.73 8.72
CA THR A 85 7.48 16.46 9.61
C THR A 85 8.12 15.10 9.31
N PRO A 86 9.39 14.87 9.71
CA PRO A 86 10.02 13.55 9.56
C PRO A 86 9.24 12.43 10.26
N ALA A 87 8.67 12.72 11.44
CA ALA A 87 7.87 11.77 12.20
C ALA A 87 6.52 11.44 11.55
N GLU A 88 5.89 12.42 10.90
CA GLU A 88 4.70 12.16 10.10
C GLU A 88 5.01 11.35 8.85
N LEU A 89 6.13 11.61 8.17
CA LEU A 89 6.54 10.81 7.00
C LEU A 89 6.82 9.35 7.38
N ARG A 90 7.53 9.12 8.49
CA ARG A 90 7.81 7.78 9.00
C ARG A 90 6.53 7.02 9.34
N ARG A 91 5.60 7.66 10.05
CA ARG A 91 4.26 7.09 10.32
C ARG A 91 3.48 6.81 9.05
N ALA A 92 3.46 7.75 8.11
CA ALA A 92 2.84 7.55 6.80
C ALA A 92 3.46 6.40 5.99
N MET A 93 4.69 5.96 6.28
CA MET A 93 5.23 4.75 5.66
C MET A 93 4.99 3.48 6.45
N ALA A 94 5.02 3.56 7.78
CA ALA A 94 5.09 2.38 8.65
C ALA A 94 3.75 2.00 9.31
N ASP A 95 2.77 2.90 9.36
CA ASP A 95 1.47 2.62 9.99
C ASP A 95 0.63 1.72 9.07
N GLY A 96 0.35 0.49 9.50
CA GLY A 96 -0.44 -0.48 8.72
C GLY A 96 0.22 -0.79 7.38
N ASP A 97 -0.53 -0.62 6.30
CA ASP A 97 -0.02 -0.75 4.91
C ASP A 97 0.67 0.54 4.40
N GLY A 98 0.81 1.57 5.26
CA GLY A 98 1.24 2.91 4.90
C GLY A 98 0.10 3.81 4.40
N ASP A 99 0.42 5.08 4.19
CA ASP A 99 -0.45 6.06 3.55
C ASP A 99 -0.63 5.65 2.08
N PRO A 100 -1.87 5.46 1.61
CA PRO A 100 -2.12 4.91 0.28
C PRO A 100 -1.64 5.83 -0.85
N ALA A 101 -1.66 7.15 -0.66
CA ALA A 101 -1.14 8.08 -1.66
C ALA A 101 0.40 8.02 -1.72
N LEU A 102 1.06 7.91 -0.56
CA LEU A 102 2.51 7.71 -0.49
C LEU A 102 2.93 6.39 -1.13
N MET A 103 2.28 5.27 -0.77
CA MET A 103 2.58 3.96 -1.35
C MET A 103 2.36 3.95 -2.87
N ALA A 104 1.29 4.58 -3.34
CA ALA A 104 1.03 4.73 -4.77
C ALA A 104 2.09 5.58 -5.48
N LEU A 105 2.57 6.66 -4.86
CA LEU A 105 3.66 7.49 -5.41
C LEU A 105 4.98 6.71 -5.51
N ILE A 106 5.30 5.88 -4.50
CA ILE A 106 6.47 5.00 -4.53
C ILE A 106 6.35 4.03 -5.71
N ARG A 107 5.19 3.40 -5.91
CA ARG A 107 4.94 2.52 -7.05
C ARG A 107 5.07 3.28 -8.38
N ALA A 108 4.46 4.45 -8.52
CA ALA A 108 4.53 5.22 -9.74
C ALA A 108 5.98 5.64 -10.08
N ASN A 109 6.78 5.98 -9.07
CA ASN A 109 8.21 6.23 -9.23
C ASN A 109 8.99 4.98 -9.65
N HIS A 110 8.64 3.81 -9.12
CA HIS A 110 9.24 2.54 -9.54
C HIS A 110 8.93 2.20 -11.00
N LEU A 111 7.71 2.49 -11.46
CA LEU A 111 7.24 2.22 -12.82
C LEU A 111 7.62 3.30 -13.84
N GLY A 112 8.14 4.45 -13.40
CA GLY A 112 8.37 5.61 -14.28
C GLY A 112 7.08 6.30 -14.75
N ASP A 113 5.97 6.09 -14.04
CA ASP A 113 4.66 6.64 -14.38
C ASP A 113 4.54 8.12 -13.96
N THR A 114 4.94 9.01 -14.86
CA THR A 114 4.91 10.46 -14.61
C THR A 114 3.50 11.02 -14.49
N ALA A 115 2.58 10.57 -15.33
CA ALA A 115 1.18 11.01 -15.30
C ALA A 115 0.48 10.57 -14.00
N GLY A 116 0.70 9.32 -13.57
CA GLY A 116 0.20 8.81 -12.30
C GLY A 116 0.75 9.59 -11.10
N ARG A 117 2.04 9.96 -11.12
CA ARG A 117 2.64 10.80 -10.06
C ARG A 117 1.92 12.15 -9.92
N GLU A 118 1.62 12.82 -11.01
CA GLU A 118 0.91 14.10 -10.99
C GLU A 118 -0.54 13.95 -10.47
N GLN A 119 -1.25 12.91 -10.92
CA GLN A 119 -2.60 12.62 -10.45
C GLN A 119 -2.64 12.29 -8.96
N LEU A 120 -1.69 11.49 -8.47
CA LEU A 120 -1.60 11.12 -7.05
C LEU A 120 -1.24 12.31 -6.16
N ALA A 121 -0.40 13.24 -6.64
CA ALA A 121 -0.10 14.47 -5.93
C ALA A 121 -1.36 15.28 -5.59
N GLY A 122 -2.38 15.26 -6.47
CA GLY A 122 -3.68 15.89 -6.25
C GLY A 122 -4.56 15.22 -5.19
N GLN A 123 -4.29 13.94 -4.86
CA GLN A 123 -5.13 13.10 -4.00
C GLN A 123 -4.68 13.04 -2.53
N ILE A 124 -3.58 13.71 -2.18
CA ILE A 124 -3.05 13.73 -0.81
C ILE A 124 -4.14 14.14 0.20
N ARG A 125 -4.10 13.65 1.42
CA ARG A 125 -5.04 14.06 2.48
C ARG A 125 -4.32 15.00 3.44
N CYS A 126 -5.02 16.06 3.86
CA CYS A 126 -4.50 16.96 4.88
C CYS A 126 -5.10 16.57 6.23
N PRO A 127 -4.27 16.27 7.25
CA PRO A 127 -4.77 15.95 8.58
C PRO A 127 -5.58 17.13 9.14
N GLY A 128 -6.66 16.82 9.86
CA GLY A 128 -7.53 17.84 10.48
C GLY A 128 -8.61 18.44 9.56
N LYS A 129 -8.69 18.06 8.28
CA LYS A 129 -9.84 18.37 7.42
C LYS A 129 -10.75 17.14 7.34
N PRO A 130 -12.03 17.21 7.74
CA PRO A 130 -12.96 16.10 7.53
C PRO A 130 -13.09 15.83 6.03
N ALA A 131 -13.13 14.55 5.64
CA ALA A 131 -13.47 14.16 4.28
C ALA A 131 -14.88 14.71 3.98
N ARG A 132 -14.98 15.58 2.98
CA ARG A 132 -16.26 16.15 2.54
C ARG A 132 -16.83 15.31 1.42
#